data_AF-A0A658Z0A3-F1
#
_entry.id   AF-A0A658Z0A3-F1
#
_cell.length_a   1.000
_cell.length_b   1.000
_cell.length_c   1.000
_cell.angle_alpha   90.00
_cell.angle_beta   90.00
_cell.angle_gamma   90.00
#
_symmetry.space_group_name_H-M   'P 1'
#
loop_
_entity.id
_entity.type
_entity.pdbx_description
1 polymer ?
#
loop_
_entity_poly.entity_id
_entity_poly.type
_entity_poly.pdbx_seq_one_letter_code
_entity_poly.pdbx_strand_id
1 'polypeptide(L)'
;MELQHWQAQFENWLKNHHQHQDAAHDLCHFRRVWATAQKLAADDDVDMLVILTACYFHDIVSLAKNHPQRQRSSILAAEETRRLLREEFVQFPAEKIEAVCHAIAAHSFSAQIAPLTTEAKIVQDADRLEALGAIGLARVFAVSGALSLALFDGEAPCRTGGGE
;
A
#
# COMPACT_ATOMS: atom_id res chain seq x y z
N MET A 1 19.91 2.20 -14.08
CA MET A 1 19.76 1.05 -13.17
C MET A 1 18.39 0.46 -13.45
N GLU A 2 18.34 -0.80 -13.86
CA GLU A 2 17.09 -1.49 -14.20
C GLU A 2 16.12 -1.48 -13.00
N LEU A 3 14.85 -1.11 -13.23
CA LEU A 3 13.77 -1.19 -12.22
C LEU A 3 13.68 -2.59 -11.59
N GLN A 4 13.98 -3.62 -12.38
CA GLN A 4 14.04 -5.01 -11.93
C GLN A 4 15.09 -5.24 -10.85
N HIS A 5 16.21 -4.51 -10.89
CA HIS A 5 17.25 -4.61 -9.87
C HIS A 5 16.75 -4.10 -8.52
N TRP A 6 16.10 -2.93 -8.52
CA TRP A 6 15.49 -2.36 -7.31
C TRP A 6 14.38 -3.26 -6.77
N GLN A 7 13.53 -3.78 -7.65
CA GLN A 7 12.48 -4.73 -7.27
C GLN A 7 13.06 -5.96 -6.56
N ALA A 8 14.11 -6.57 -7.13
CA ALA A 8 14.77 -7.74 -6.52
C ALA A 8 15.41 -7.40 -5.17
N GLN A 9 16.00 -6.22 -5.03
CA GLN A 9 16.57 -5.77 -3.75
C GLN A 9 15.48 -5.61 -2.68
N PHE A 10 14.36 -4.94 -3.00
CA PHE A 10 13.26 -4.75 -2.06
C PHE A 10 12.63 -6.07 -1.63
N GLU A 11 12.42 -7.00 -2.56
CA GLU A 11 11.90 -8.32 -2.25
C GLU A 11 12.83 -9.14 -1.35
N ASN A 12 14.13 -9.08 -1.59
CA ASN A 12 15.10 -9.78 -0.75
C ASN A 12 15.16 -9.16 0.65
N TRP A 13 15.11 -7.83 0.75
CA TRP A 13 15.09 -7.13 2.03
C TRP A 13 13.85 -7.50 2.85
N LEU A 14 12.66 -7.48 2.22
CA LEU A 14 11.40 -7.85 2.85
C LEU A 14 11.41 -9.31 3.34
N LYS A 15 11.91 -10.26 2.54
CA LYS A 15 12.03 -11.67 2.97
C LYS A 15 12.91 -11.86 4.20
N ASN A 16 13.92 -11.02 4.37
CA ASN A 16 14.88 -11.12 5.46
C ASN A 16 14.40 -10.41 6.74
N HIS A 17 13.66 -9.31 6.61
CA HIS A 17 13.24 -8.47 7.74
C HIS A 17 11.78 -8.65 8.17
N HIS A 18 10.91 -9.15 7.29
CA HIS A 18 9.50 -9.44 7.57
C HIS A 18 9.28 -10.96 7.60
N GLN A 19 9.64 -11.60 8.71
CA GLN A 19 9.52 -13.06 8.89
C GLN A 19 8.30 -13.53 9.72
N HIS A 20 7.37 -12.63 10.07
CA HIS A 20 6.14 -13.03 10.75
C HIS A 20 5.06 -13.52 9.76
N GLN A 21 4.11 -14.32 10.27
CA GLN A 21 3.29 -15.36 9.62
C GLN A 21 2.58 -15.07 8.28
N ASP A 22 2.58 -13.84 7.75
CA ASP A 22 1.88 -13.45 6.51
C ASP A 22 2.80 -12.86 5.41
N ALA A 23 4.12 -12.92 5.56
CA ALA A 23 5.08 -12.33 4.60
C ALA A 23 4.85 -12.77 3.13
N ALA A 24 4.40 -14.00 2.90
CA ALA A 24 4.06 -14.50 1.57
C ALA A 24 2.79 -13.84 1.00
N HIS A 25 1.80 -13.55 1.85
CA HIS A 25 0.59 -12.85 1.47
C HIS A 25 0.88 -11.38 1.17
N ASP A 26 1.75 -10.75 1.96
CA ASP A 26 2.16 -9.36 1.80
C ASP A 26 3.01 -9.17 0.53
N LEU A 27 3.98 -10.04 0.26
CA LEU A 27 4.75 -10.02 -1.00
C LEU A 27 3.85 -10.23 -2.22
N CYS A 28 2.86 -11.12 -2.13
CA CYS A 28 1.89 -11.32 -3.20
C CYS A 28 1.01 -10.08 -3.40
N HIS A 29 0.59 -9.41 -2.32
CA HIS A 29 -0.13 -8.15 -2.35
C HIS A 29 0.70 -7.06 -3.04
N PHE A 30 1.93 -6.80 -2.58
CA PHE A 30 2.81 -5.78 -3.15
C PHE A 30 3.08 -5.99 -4.64
N ARG A 31 3.31 -7.25 -5.07
CA ARG A 31 3.52 -7.57 -6.49
C ARG A 31 2.30 -7.27 -7.35
N ARG A 32 1.08 -7.53 -6.86
CA ARG A 32 -0.14 -7.24 -7.62
C ARG A 32 -0.44 -5.74 -7.67
N VAL A 33 -0.27 -5.03 -6.54
CA VAL A 33 -0.34 -3.56 -6.51
C VAL A 33 0.64 -2.96 -7.52
N TRP A 34 1.90 -3.42 -7.52
CA TRP A 34 2.91 -2.96 -8.48
C TRP A 34 2.53 -3.27 -9.95
N ALA A 35 2.00 -4.46 -10.24
CA ALA A 35 1.57 -4.81 -11.59
C ALA A 35 0.40 -3.95 -12.08
N THR A 36 -0.51 -3.56 -11.18
CA THR A 36 -1.60 -2.63 -11.49
C THR A 36 -1.09 -1.21 -11.64
N ALA A 37 -0.21 -0.75 -10.74
CA ALA A 37 0.41 0.57 -10.80
C ALA A 37 1.21 0.78 -12.10
N GLN A 38 1.94 -0.24 -12.58
CA GLN A 38 2.62 -0.20 -13.88
C GLN A 38 1.65 0.02 -15.04
N LYS A 39 0.46 -0.58 -15.00
CA LYS A 39 -0.56 -0.40 -16.05
C LYS A 39 -1.17 0.99 -16.00
N LEU A 40 -1.43 1.51 -14.79
CA LEU A 40 -1.96 2.85 -14.59
C LEU A 40 -0.95 3.93 -15.01
N ALA A 41 0.33 3.70 -14.73
CA ALA A 41 1.43 4.59 -15.09
C ALA A 41 1.83 4.52 -16.58
N ALA A 42 1.26 3.62 -17.37
CA ALA A 42 1.72 3.36 -18.74
C ALA A 42 1.55 4.57 -19.68
N ASP A 43 0.53 5.40 -19.41
CA ASP A 43 0.17 6.56 -20.23
C ASP A 43 0.62 7.90 -19.60
N ASP A 44 1.19 7.89 -18.40
CA ASP A 44 1.60 9.08 -17.65
C ASP A 44 3.12 9.24 -17.62
N ASP A 45 3.60 10.50 -17.67
CA ASP A 45 5.02 10.81 -17.43
C ASP A 45 5.30 10.85 -15.92
N VAL A 46 5.62 9.69 -15.36
CA VAL A 46 5.79 9.50 -13.91
C VAL A 46 7.07 8.75 -13.57
N ASP A 47 7.57 9.01 -12.37
CA ASP A 47 8.76 8.36 -11.87
C ASP A 47 8.47 6.93 -11.39
N MET A 48 8.67 5.95 -12.28
CA MET A 48 8.41 4.53 -12.01
C MET A 48 9.16 3.99 -10.79
N LEU A 49 10.33 4.54 -10.47
CA LEU A 49 11.08 4.16 -9.28
C LEU A 49 10.38 4.60 -7.99
N VAL A 50 9.75 5.79 -7.99
CA VAL A 50 8.98 6.29 -6.86
C VAL A 50 7.77 5.40 -6.61
N ILE A 51 7.04 5.07 -7.68
CA ILE A 51 5.87 4.19 -7.63
C ILE A 51 6.27 2.80 -7.14
N LEU A 52 7.34 2.21 -7.68
CA LEU A 52 7.85 0.91 -7.26
C LEU A 52 8.13 0.88 -5.76
N THR A 53 8.93 1.84 -5.27
CA THR A 53 9.28 1.90 -3.85
C THR A 53 8.05 2.10 -2.97
N ALA A 54 7.15 3.01 -3.36
CA ALA A 54 5.92 3.23 -2.62
C ALA A 54 5.04 1.97 -2.57
N CYS A 55 4.86 1.25 -3.68
CA CYS A 55 4.08 0.02 -3.74
C CYS A 55 4.64 -1.09 -2.84
N TYR A 56 5.95 -1.19 -2.66
CA TYR A 56 6.56 -2.23 -1.81
C TYR A 56 6.58 -1.87 -0.32
N PHE A 57 6.62 -0.58 0.02
CA PHE A 57 6.79 -0.13 1.42
C PHE A 57 5.55 0.53 2.03
N HIS A 58 4.45 0.72 1.28
CA HIS A 58 3.27 1.43 1.78
C HIS A 58 2.65 0.82 3.05
N ASP A 59 2.72 -0.50 3.23
CA ASP A 59 2.17 -1.23 4.39
C ASP A 59 3.26 -1.85 5.27
N ILE A 60 4.49 -1.31 5.25
CA ILE A 60 5.59 -1.82 6.09
C ILE A 60 5.30 -1.71 7.59
N VAL A 61 4.51 -0.70 7.98
CA VAL A 61 4.03 -0.48 9.34
C VAL A 61 2.50 -0.55 9.34
N SER A 62 1.97 -1.72 9.69
CA SER A 62 0.52 -1.92 9.87
C SER A 62 0.19 -2.01 11.36
N LEU A 63 -0.43 -0.96 11.91
CA LEU A 63 -0.92 -0.95 13.28
C LEU A 63 -2.23 -1.76 13.39
N ALA A 64 -2.39 -2.52 14.48
CA ALA A 64 -3.59 -3.33 14.71
C ALA A 64 -4.89 -2.51 14.64
N LYS A 65 -5.97 -3.12 14.13
CA LYS A 65 -7.27 -2.46 13.85
C LYS A 65 -7.88 -1.72 15.06
N ASN A 66 -7.53 -2.10 16.29
CA ASN A 66 -8.03 -1.48 17.52
C ASN A 66 -7.14 -0.34 18.06
N HIS A 67 -6.08 0.04 17.33
CA HIS A 67 -5.17 1.08 17.81
C HIS A 67 -5.75 2.49 17.55
N PRO A 68 -5.82 3.38 18.55
CA PRO A 68 -6.40 4.73 18.41
C PRO A 68 -5.63 5.60 17.41
N GLN A 69 -4.40 5.23 17.05
CA GLN A 69 -3.57 5.93 16.08
C GLN A 69 -3.50 5.23 14.72
N ARG A 70 -4.47 4.38 14.37
CA ARG A 70 -4.52 3.71 13.05
C ARG A 70 -4.37 4.71 11.89
N GLN A 71 -4.94 5.90 12.02
CA GLN A 71 -4.80 6.98 11.02
C GLN A 71 -3.35 7.44 10.79
N ARG A 72 -2.45 7.20 11.75
CA ARG A 72 -1.03 7.50 11.66
C ARG A 72 -0.18 6.36 11.11
N SER A 73 -0.77 5.18 10.85
CA SER A 73 -0.03 4.03 10.31
C SER A 73 0.69 4.37 9.01
N SER A 74 0.03 5.06 8.07
CA SER A 74 0.65 5.49 6.81
C SER A 74 1.74 6.54 6.99
N ILE A 75 1.60 7.43 7.98
CA ILE A 75 2.62 8.44 8.31
C ILE A 75 3.86 7.75 8.90
N LEU A 76 3.65 6.82 9.83
CA LEU A 76 4.72 6.01 10.42
C LEU A 76 5.40 5.12 9.36
N ALA A 77 4.64 4.55 8.43
CA ALA A 77 5.18 3.79 7.31
C ALA A 77 6.05 4.68 6.40
N ALA A 78 5.64 5.92 6.14
CA ALA A 78 6.44 6.87 5.38
C ALA A 78 7.73 7.25 6.11
N GLU A 79 7.67 7.52 7.41
CA GLU A 79 8.85 7.83 8.23
C GLU A 79 9.83 6.65 8.29
N GLU A 80 9.34 5.43 8.49
CA GLU A 80 10.17 4.24 8.52
C GLU A 80 10.78 3.97 7.13
N THR A 81 10.00 4.12 6.06
CA THR A 81 10.53 3.99 4.69
C THR A 81 11.63 5.02 4.43
N ARG A 82 11.46 6.26 4.88
CA ARG A 82 12.50 7.31 4.76
C ARG A 82 13.80 6.89 5.44
N ARG A 83 13.69 6.31 6.64
CA ARG A 83 14.83 5.83 7.41
C ARG A 83 15.52 4.67 6.70
N LEU A 84 14.76 3.68 6.25
CA LEU A 84 15.26 2.50 5.53
C LEU A 84 15.95 2.88 4.21
N LEU A 85 15.36 3.80 3.44
CA LEU A 85 15.98 4.29 2.20
C LEU A 85 17.32 4.99 2.44
N ARG A 86 17.52 5.60 3.61
CA ARG A 86 18.78 6.27 3.97
C ARG A 86 19.82 5.33 4.57
N GLU A 87 19.39 4.37 5.39
CA GLU A 87 20.27 3.45 6.12
C GLU A 87 20.67 2.24 5.25
N GLU A 88 19.71 1.61 4.58
CA GLU A 88 19.89 0.33 3.88
C GLU A 88 20.09 0.52 2.36
N PHE A 89 19.49 1.55 1.77
CA PHE A 89 19.51 1.80 0.32
C PHE A 89 20.30 3.07 -0.04
N VAL A 90 21.57 3.15 0.36
CA VAL A 90 22.45 4.32 0.12
C VAL A 90 22.57 4.72 -1.37
N GLN A 91 22.30 3.79 -2.29
CA GLN A 91 22.29 4.05 -3.74
C GLN A 91 20.99 4.70 -4.25
N PHE A 92 19.98 4.85 -3.40
CA PHE A 92 18.69 5.40 -3.77
C PHE A 92 18.77 6.93 -3.90
N PRO A 93 18.19 7.53 -4.96
CA PRO A 93 18.25 8.99 -5.14
C PRO A 93 17.52 9.73 -4.02
N ALA A 94 18.26 10.56 -3.26
CA ALA A 94 17.70 11.31 -2.14
C ALA A 94 16.55 12.25 -2.54
N GLU A 95 16.60 12.78 -3.76
CA GLU A 95 15.59 13.66 -4.36
C GLU A 95 14.22 12.96 -4.49
N LYS A 96 14.21 11.63 -4.66
CA LYS A 96 12.99 10.83 -4.83
C LYS A 96 12.38 10.38 -3.51
N ILE A 97 13.13 10.45 -2.41
CA ILE A 97 12.68 9.96 -1.10
C ILE A 97 11.44 10.72 -0.63
N GLU A 98 11.41 12.04 -0.78
CA GLU A 98 10.26 12.85 -0.33
C GLU A 98 9.00 12.53 -1.15
N ALA A 99 9.13 12.28 -2.46
CA ALA A 99 8.01 11.85 -3.30
C ALA A 99 7.48 10.45 -2.89
N VAL A 100 8.37 9.51 -2.57
CA VAL A 100 8.01 8.20 -2.03
C VAL A 100 7.26 8.33 -0.70
N CYS A 101 7.80 9.13 0.22
CA CYS A 101 7.18 9.34 1.53
C CYS A 101 5.78 9.95 1.40
N HIS A 102 5.61 10.91 0.51
CA HIS A 102 4.30 11.49 0.22
C HIS A 102 3.33 10.46 -0.38
N ALA A 103 3.76 9.65 -1.35
CA ALA A 103 2.94 8.59 -1.93
C ALA A 103 2.50 7.55 -0.89
N ILE A 104 3.42 7.16 0.01
CA ILE A 104 3.11 6.25 1.12
C ILE A 104 2.20 6.92 2.15
N ALA A 105 2.41 8.17 2.51
CA ALA A 105 1.54 8.84 3.48
C ALA A 105 0.10 8.99 2.94
N ALA A 106 -0.03 9.30 1.64
CA ALA A 106 -1.29 9.56 0.97
C ALA A 106 -2.04 8.30 0.48
N HIS A 107 -1.44 7.10 0.48
CA HIS A 107 -2.14 5.90 0.00
C HIS A 107 -3.37 5.56 0.88
N SER A 108 -3.31 5.84 2.18
CA SER A 108 -4.38 5.48 3.12
C SER A 108 -5.45 6.57 3.24
N PHE A 109 -6.70 6.23 2.91
CA PHE A 109 -7.85 7.13 3.09
C PHE A 109 -8.08 7.51 4.55
N SER A 110 -7.66 6.65 5.49
CA SER A 110 -7.80 6.93 6.93
C SER A 110 -6.94 8.10 7.40
N ALA A 111 -5.86 8.41 6.68
CA ALA A 111 -4.97 9.52 6.99
C ALA A 111 -5.50 10.88 6.49
N GLN A 112 -6.51 10.89 5.61
CA GLN A 112 -7.08 12.12 5.02
C GLN A 112 -6.04 13.03 4.34
N ILE A 113 -4.94 12.44 3.85
CA ILE A 113 -3.89 13.16 3.12
C ILE A 113 -4.26 13.14 1.64
N ALA A 114 -4.40 14.33 1.04
CA ALA A 114 -4.68 14.45 -0.38
C ALA A 114 -3.45 14.06 -1.21
N PRO A 115 -3.57 13.12 -2.17
CA PRO A 115 -2.46 12.79 -3.07
C PRO A 115 -2.24 13.95 -4.06
N LEU A 116 -1.24 14.78 -3.77
CA LEU A 116 -0.85 15.93 -4.61
C LEU A 116 -0.11 15.51 -5.90
N THR A 117 0.73 14.47 -5.82
CA THR A 117 1.55 14.00 -6.96
C THR A 117 0.84 12.93 -7.78
N THR A 118 1.15 12.83 -9.07
CA THR A 118 0.58 11.81 -9.96
C THR A 118 0.96 10.40 -9.49
N GLU A 119 2.19 10.22 -9.02
CA GLU A 119 2.67 8.95 -8.46
C GLU A 119 1.85 8.54 -7.23
N ALA A 120 1.53 9.49 -6.34
CA ALA A 120 0.74 9.20 -5.15
C ALA A 120 -0.70 8.78 -5.51
N LYS A 121 -1.29 9.39 -6.55
CA LYS A 121 -2.61 9.01 -7.07
C LYS A 121 -2.58 7.60 -7.65
N ILE A 122 -1.59 7.29 -8.47
CA ILE A 122 -1.43 5.96 -9.08
C ILE A 122 -1.27 4.88 -8.00
N VAL A 123 -0.44 5.11 -6.98
CA VAL A 123 -0.24 4.15 -5.89
C VAL A 123 -1.52 3.96 -5.09
N GLN A 124 -2.22 5.04 -4.77
CA GLN A 124 -3.51 5.00 -4.07
C GLN A 124 -4.56 4.22 -4.88
N ASP A 125 -4.66 4.47 -6.18
CA ASP A 125 -5.62 3.79 -7.06
C ASP A 125 -5.28 2.32 -7.25
N ALA A 126 -3.99 1.98 -7.40
CA ALA A 126 -3.54 0.60 -7.55
C ALA A 126 -3.84 -0.25 -6.32
N ASP A 127 -3.58 0.28 -5.11
CA ASP A 127 -3.89 -0.42 -3.85
C ASP A 127 -5.40 -0.55 -3.64
N ARG A 128 -6.18 0.46 -4.04
CA ARG A 128 -7.63 0.41 -3.95
C ARG A 128 -8.25 -0.60 -4.90
N LEU A 129 -7.74 -0.71 -6.12
CA LEU A 129 -8.20 -1.69 -7.10
C LEU A 129 -7.97 -3.13 -6.62
N GLU A 130 -6.93 -3.39 -5.83
CA GLU A 130 -6.72 -4.69 -5.18
C GLU A 130 -7.81 -5.04 -4.15
N ALA A 131 -8.41 -4.04 -3.49
CA ALA A 131 -9.55 -4.24 -2.61
C ALA A 131 -10.87 -4.43 -3.37
N LEU A 132 -10.88 -4.27 -4.70
CA LEU A 132 -12.05 -4.43 -5.56
C LEU A 132 -11.94 -5.73 -6.40
N GLY A 133 -13.02 -6.08 -7.10
CA GLY A 133 -13.08 -7.29 -7.92
C GLY A 133 -13.12 -8.61 -7.13
N ALA A 134 -12.75 -9.71 -7.78
CA ALA A 134 -12.90 -11.05 -7.22
C ALA A 134 -12.05 -11.29 -5.95
N ILE A 135 -10.83 -10.72 -5.90
CA ILE A 135 -9.95 -10.79 -4.73
C ILE A 135 -10.53 -9.98 -3.57
N GLY A 136 -11.01 -8.76 -3.85
CA GLY A 136 -11.73 -7.94 -2.88
C GLY A 136 -12.94 -8.66 -2.28
N LEU A 137 -13.77 -9.28 -3.13
CA LEU A 137 -14.93 -10.05 -2.71
C LEU A 137 -14.54 -11.24 -1.80
N ALA A 138 -13.51 -12.00 -2.18
CA ALA A 138 -12.99 -13.09 -1.36
C ALA A 138 -12.46 -12.59 -0.01
N ARG A 139 -11.78 -11.43 0.02
CA ARG A 139 -11.27 -10.81 1.25
C ARG A 139 -12.41 -10.35 2.17
N VAL A 140 -13.51 -9.81 1.63
CA VAL A 140 -14.72 -9.50 2.42
C VAL A 140 -15.27 -10.75 3.08
N PHE A 141 -15.42 -11.86 2.34
CA PHE A 141 -15.89 -13.12 2.93
C PHE A 141 -14.95 -13.65 4.02
N ALA A 142 -13.64 -13.63 3.77
CA ALA A 142 -12.64 -14.10 4.74
C ALA A 142 -12.62 -13.25 6.02
N VAL A 143 -12.67 -11.92 5.91
CA VAL A 143 -12.68 -11.01 7.06
C VAL A 143 -13.98 -11.13 7.85
N SER A 144 -15.13 -11.18 7.18
CA SER A 144 -16.41 -11.37 7.86
C SER A 144 -16.47 -12.73 8.58
N GLY A 145 -15.93 -13.78 7.96
CA GLY A 145 -15.80 -15.09 8.60
C GLY A 145 -14.89 -15.05 9.85
N ALA A 146 -13.73 -14.41 9.75
CA ALA A 146 -12.81 -14.25 10.88
C ALA A 146 -13.41 -13.42 12.04
N LEU A 147 -14.25 -12.44 11.72
CA LEU A 147 -14.97 -11.62 12.70
C LEU A 147 -16.30 -12.24 13.16
N SER A 148 -16.67 -13.43 12.67
CA SER A 148 -17.97 -14.07 12.93
C SER A 148 -19.18 -13.16 12.66
N LEU A 149 -19.07 -12.31 11.62
CA LEU A 149 -20.13 -11.41 11.20
C LEU A 149 -20.99 -12.07 10.12
N ALA A 150 -22.30 -11.84 10.17
CA ALA A 150 -23.21 -12.22 9.10
C ALA A 150 -22.83 -11.47 7.81
N LEU A 151 -22.80 -12.20 6.69
CA LEU A 151 -22.52 -11.62 5.38
C LEU A 151 -23.65 -10.75 4.87
N PHE A 152 -24.87 -11.07 5.28
CA PHE A 152 -26.08 -10.37 4.90
C PHE A 152 -27.05 -10.37 6.07
N ASP A 153 -27.60 -9.21 6.36
CA ASP A 153 -28.72 -9.04 7.29
C ASP A 153 -29.90 -8.52 6.47
N GLY A 154 -30.96 -9.33 6.39
CA GLY A 154 -32.14 -9.03 5.57
C GLY A 154 -33.02 -7.91 6.10
N GLU A 155 -32.86 -7.53 7.37
CA GLU A 155 -33.60 -6.41 7.98
C GLU A 155 -32.77 -5.12 8.06
N ALA A 156 -31.47 -5.19 7.78
CA ALA A 156 -30.63 -4.00 7.73
C ALA A 156 -30.98 -3.16 6.48
N PRO A 157 -31.30 -1.86 6.63
CA PRO A 157 -31.54 -1.00 5.47
C PRO A 157 -30.28 -0.96 4.60
N CYS A 158 -30.47 -1.07 3.28
CA CYS A 158 -29.37 -0.95 2.34
C CYS A 158 -28.67 0.39 2.58
N ARG A 159 -27.40 0.36 3.02
CA ARG A 159 -26.60 1.57 3.24
C ARG A 159 -26.34 2.22 1.89
N THR A 160 -27.20 3.15 1.50
CA THR A 160 -26.91 4.11 0.44
C THR A 160 -25.74 4.96 0.91
N GLY A 161 -24.59 4.88 0.24
CA GLY A 161 -23.40 5.66 0.59
C GLY A 161 -23.69 7.15 0.55
N GLY A 162 -24.03 7.73 1.69
CA GLY A 162 -24.08 9.17 1.92
C GLY A 162 -22.71 9.61 2.41
N GLY A 163 -22.04 10.43 1.61
CA GLY A 163 -20.89 11.19 2.07
C GLY A 163 -21.34 12.26 3.06
N GLU A 164 -20.67 12.29 4.20
CA GLU A 164 -20.39 13.50 4.98
C GLU A 164 -18.88 13.54 5.23
#